data_AF-A0A368FJ23-F1
#
_entry.id   AF-A0A368FJ23-F1
#
_cell.length_a   1.000
_cell.length_b   1.000
_cell.length_c   1.000
_cell.angle_alpha   90.00
_cell.angle_beta   90.00
_cell.angle_gamma   90.00
#
_symmetry.space_group_name_H-M   'P 1'
#
loop_
_entity.id
_entity.type
_entity.pdbx_description
1 polymer ?
#
loop_
_entity_poly.entity_id
_entity_poly.type
_entity_poly.pdbx_seq_one_letter_code
_entity_poly.pdbx_strand_id
1 'polypeptide(L)'
;MFILLLIQAVCPIIFLHIPSAASLLFLFTGLQTSPAATYTIAVTNALYPFFNPLIVVVFVRDYRTFSLNKLRVLLNKLRAAPKQVNATIMYGKQ
;
A
#
# COMPACT_ATOMS: atom_id res chain seq x y z
N MET A 1 3.41 -7.89 20.88
CA MET A 1 3.88 -9.03 20.06
C MET A 1 2.72 -9.92 19.62
N PHE A 2 1.85 -10.42 20.51
CA PHE A 2 0.71 -11.26 20.10
C PHE A 2 -0.30 -10.56 19.16
N ILE A 3 -0.68 -9.30 19.46
CA ILE A 3 -1.60 -8.52 18.61
C ILE A 3 -1.05 -8.32 17.19
N LEU A 4 0.27 -8.15 17.07
CA LEU A 4 0.98 -8.03 15.80
C LEU A 4 0.82 -9.30 14.95
N LEU A 5 1.06 -10.46 15.56
CA LEU A 5 0.89 -11.76 14.92
C LEU A 5 -0.56 -11.98 14.49
N LEU A 6 -1.52 -11.56 15.32
CA LEU A 6 -2.93 -11.68 15.01
C LEU A 6 -3.33 -10.82 13.80
N ILE A 7 -2.88 -9.55 13.75
CA ILE A 7 -3.14 -8.66 12.60
C ILE A 7 -2.44 -9.16 11.34
N GLN A 8 -1.20 -9.65 11.48
CA GLN A 8 -0.44 -10.19 10.36
C GLN A 8 -1.02 -11.51 9.84
N ALA A 9 -1.71 -12.29 10.65
CA ALA A 9 -2.44 -13.49 10.23
C ALA A 9 -3.79 -13.14 9.57
N VAL A 10 -4.50 -12.13 10.08
CA VAL A 10 -5.79 -11.70 9.52
C VAL A 10 -5.63 -11.05 8.13
N CYS A 11 -4.54 -10.31 7.90
CA CYS A 11 -4.27 -9.67 6.61
C CYS A 11 -4.26 -10.63 5.40
N PRO A 12 -3.46 -11.71 5.36
CA PRO A 12 -3.50 -12.69 4.26
C PRO A 12 -4.85 -13.41 4.19
N ILE A 13 -5.54 -13.62 5.32
CA ILE A 13 -6.87 -14.24 5.31
C ILE A 13 -7.84 -13.39 4.48
N ILE A 14 -7.91 -12.08 4.76
CA ILE A 14 -8.84 -11.16 4.09
C ILE A 14 -8.41 -10.86 2.66
N PHE A 15 -7.13 -10.55 2.44
CA PHE A 15 -6.67 -10.02 1.15
C PHE A 15 -6.24 -11.10 0.15
N LEU A 16 -5.98 -12.33 0.60
CA LEU A 16 -5.44 -13.38 -0.26
C LEU A 16 -6.29 -14.65 -0.21
N HIS A 17 -6.54 -15.21 0.97
CA HIS A 17 -7.21 -16.50 1.09
C HIS A 17 -8.70 -16.44 0.76
N ILE A 18 -9.44 -15.44 1.27
CA ILE A 18 -10.87 -15.29 0.97
C ILE A 18 -11.12 -15.06 -0.54
N PRO A 19 -10.45 -14.10 -1.22
CA PRO A 19 -10.64 -13.89 -2.65
C PRO A 19 -10.21 -15.09 -3.49
N SER A 20 -9.13 -15.77 -3.11
CA SER A 20 -8.67 -16.97 -3.81
C SER A 20 -9.63 -18.14 -3.64
N ALA A 21 -10.18 -18.34 -2.43
CA ALA A 21 -11.21 -19.34 -2.18
C ALA A 21 -12.48 -19.03 -2.97
N ALA A 22 -12.91 -17.77 -3.01
CA ALA A 22 -14.04 -17.35 -3.85
C ALA A 22 -13.78 -17.63 -5.33
N SER A 23 -12.58 -17.33 -5.83
CA SER A 23 -12.18 -17.64 -7.22
C SER A 23 -12.24 -19.13 -7.52
N LEU A 24 -11.79 -19.99 -6.59
CA LEU A 24 -11.87 -21.44 -6.73
C LEU A 24 -13.33 -21.91 -6.74
N LEU A 25 -14.17 -21.38 -5.84
CA LEU A 25 -15.59 -21.71 -5.81
C LEU A 25 -16.27 -21.32 -7.12
N PHE A 26 -16.03 -20.12 -7.65
CA PHE A 26 -16.57 -19.73 -8.96
C PHE A 26 -16.12 -20.67 -10.08
N LEU A 27 -14.84 -21.06 -10.09
CA LEU A 27 -14.30 -22.00 -11.07
C LEU A 27 -14.97 -23.38 -10.99
N PHE A 28 -15.16 -23.94 -9.80
CA PHE A 28 -15.72 -25.28 -9.62
C PHE A 28 -17.25 -25.33 -9.71
N THR A 29 -17.94 -24.23 -9.40
CA THR A 29 -19.41 -24.15 -9.52
C THR A 29 -19.87 -23.78 -10.92
N GLY A 30 -18.97 -23.31 -11.80
CA GLY A 30 -19.30 -22.86 -13.14
C GLY A 30 -20.17 -21.59 -13.17
N LEU A 31 -20.29 -20.89 -12.03
CA LEU A 31 -21.02 -19.64 -11.94
C LEU A 31 -20.36 -18.58 -12.81
N GLN A 32 -21.16 -17.84 -13.58
CA GLN A 32 -20.64 -16.74 -14.38
C GLN A 32 -20.11 -15.63 -13.46
N THR A 33 -18.82 -15.36 -13.57
CA THR A 33 -18.18 -14.27 -12.84
C THR A 33 -18.41 -12.95 -13.57
N SER A 34 -18.98 -11.98 -12.86
CA SER A 34 -19.09 -10.63 -13.39
C SER A 34 -17.70 -9.97 -13.48
N PRO A 35 -17.47 -9.05 -14.43
CA PRO A 35 -16.23 -8.30 -14.50
C PRO A 35 -15.90 -7.60 -13.17
N ALA A 36 -16.91 -7.08 -12.48
CA ALA A 36 -16.77 -6.45 -11.17
C ALA A 36 -16.21 -7.42 -10.11
N ALA A 37 -16.69 -8.67 -10.07
CA ALA A 37 -16.18 -9.68 -9.15
C ALA A 37 -14.72 -10.04 -9.47
N THR A 38 -14.39 -10.24 -10.74
CA THR A 38 -13.03 -10.52 -11.21
C THR A 38 -12.06 -9.39 -10.84
N TYR A 39 -12.43 -8.13 -11.12
CA TYR A 39 -11.59 -6.99 -10.75
C TYR A 39 -11.44 -6.84 -9.23
N THR A 40 -12.51 -7.08 -8.47
CA THR A 40 -12.44 -7.01 -7.00
C THR A 40 -11.48 -8.05 -6.45
N ILE A 41 -11.55 -9.31 -6.92
CA ILE A 41 -10.63 -10.38 -6.52
C ILE A 41 -9.19 -10.02 -6.88
N ALA A 42 -8.97 -9.56 -8.12
CA ALA A 42 -7.63 -9.20 -8.60
C ALA A 42 -7.02 -8.03 -7.82
N VAL A 43 -7.77 -6.95 -7.60
CA VAL A 43 -7.32 -5.79 -6.82
C VAL A 43 -7.05 -6.18 -5.37
N THR A 44 -7.93 -6.97 -4.75
CA THR A 44 -7.75 -7.42 -3.37
C THR A 44 -6.48 -8.25 -3.21
N ASN A 45 -6.23 -9.20 -4.12
CA ASN A 45 -5.00 -9.98 -4.15
C ASN A 45 -3.76 -9.12 -4.38
N ALA A 46 -3.83 -8.14 -5.29
CA ALA A 46 -2.72 -7.23 -5.59
C ALA A 46 -2.38 -6.28 -4.44
N LEU A 47 -3.36 -5.99 -3.56
CA LEU A 47 -3.17 -5.14 -2.39
C LEU A 47 -2.46 -5.86 -1.23
N TYR A 48 -2.54 -7.19 -1.16
CA TYR A 48 -1.86 -7.99 -0.13
C TYR A 48 -0.35 -7.67 0.04
N PRO A 49 0.49 -7.69 -1.03
CA PRO A 49 1.92 -7.39 -0.89
C PRO A 49 2.20 -5.95 -0.45
N PHE A 50 1.25 -5.03 -0.58
CA PHE A 50 1.37 -3.66 -0.07
C PHE A 50 0.98 -3.58 1.42
N PHE A 51 -0.13 -4.19 1.82
CA PHE A 51 -0.60 -4.13 3.21
C PHE A 51 0.28 -4.93 4.17
N ASN A 52 0.85 -6.05 3.75
CA ASN A 52 1.71 -6.87 4.59
C ASN A 52 2.91 -6.08 5.18
N PRO A 53 3.77 -5.40 4.39
CA PRO A 53 4.85 -4.57 4.94
C PRO A 53 4.32 -3.32 5.64
N LEU A 54 3.18 -2.77 5.23
CA LEU A 54 2.58 -1.60 5.89
C LEU A 54 2.21 -1.89 7.35
N ILE A 55 1.63 -3.06 7.63
CA ILE A 55 1.30 -3.50 8.99
C ILE A 55 2.56 -3.57 9.85
N VAL A 56 3.65 -4.14 9.31
CA VAL A 56 4.94 -4.22 10.01
C VAL A 56 5.46 -2.81 10.34
N VAL A 57 5.43 -1.89 9.37
CA VAL A 57 5.89 -0.52 9.57
C VAL A 57 5.05 0.23 10.61
N VAL A 58 3.74 -0.01 10.66
CA VAL A 58 2.82 0.69 11.57
C VAL A 58 2.88 0.13 13.00
N PHE A 59 3.09 -1.17 13.18
CA PHE A 59 2.97 -1.80 14.50
C PHE A 59 4.31 -2.17 15.16
N VAL A 60 5.41 -2.27 14.39
CA VAL A 60 6.75 -2.50 14.97
C VAL A 60 7.38 -1.15 15.31
N ARG A 61 7.59 -0.90 16.61
CA ARG A 61 8.06 0.40 17.15
C ARG A 61 9.36 0.89 16.50
N ASP A 62 10.30 0.00 16.25
CA ASP A 62 11.58 0.35 15.64
C ASP A 62 11.40 0.80 14.19
N TYR A 63 10.56 0.10 13.43
CA TYR A 63 10.20 0.50 12.06
C TYR A 63 9.43 1.82 12.03
N ARG A 64 8.51 2.06 12.95
CA ARG A 64 7.80 3.36 13.05
C ARG A 64 8.78 4.50 13.24
N THR A 65 9.70 4.34 14.19
CA THR A 65 10.68 5.39 14.53
C THR A 65 11.60 5.67 13.35
N PHE A 66 12.09 4.62 12.69
CA PHE A 66 12.90 4.73 11.50
C PHE A 66 12.17 5.41 10.32
N SER A 67 10.95 4.97 10.02
CA SER A 67 10.13 5.50 8.92
C SER A 67 9.73 6.95 9.16
N LEU A 68 9.33 7.30 10.39
CA LEU A 68 9.00 8.68 10.76
C LEU A 68 10.22 9.60 10.70
N ASN A 69 11.39 9.13 11.12
CA ASN A 69 12.62 9.90 11.00
C ASN A 69 13.01 10.15 9.54
N LYS A 70 12.93 9.13 8.67
CA LYS A 70 13.15 9.31 7.23
C LYS A 70 12.13 10.26 6.60
N LEU A 71 10.86 10.11 6.94
CA LEU A 71 9.79 10.98 6.44
C LEU A 71 10.00 12.43 6.89
N ARG A 72 10.39 12.65 8.14
CA ARG A 72 10.72 13.97 8.68
C ARG A 72 11.88 14.62 7.93
N VAL A 73 12.96 13.88 7.67
CA VAL A 73 14.09 14.37 6.87
C VAL A 73 13.65 14.70 5.45
N LEU A 74 12.84 13.85 4.81
CA LEU A 74 12.31 14.10 3.46
C LEU A 74 11.44 15.35 3.41
N LEU A 75 10.49 15.50 4.35
CA LEU A 75 9.62 16.66 4.45
C LEU A 75 10.42 17.95 4.73
N ASN A 76 11.45 17.88 5.57
CA ASN A 76 12.34 19.02 5.81
C ASN A 76 13.11 19.41 4.55
N LYS A 77 13.57 18.44 3.74
CA LYS A 77 14.21 18.71 2.44
C LYS A 77 13.25 19.34 1.43
N LEU A 78 12.02 18.85 1.34
CA LEU A 78 10.99 19.43 0.46
C LEU A 78 10.60 20.85 0.88
N ARG A 79 10.58 21.15 2.18
CA ARG A 79 10.34 22.50 2.71
C ARG A 79 11.53 23.44 2.52
N ALA A 80 12.75 22.92 2.61
CA ALA A 80 13.98 23.68 2.40
C ALA A 80 14.33 23.89 0.92
N ALA A 81 13.67 23.18 -0.01
CA ALA A 81 13.84 23.40 -1.44
C ALA A 81 13.29 24.79 -1.82
N PRO A 82 14.13 25.75 -2.24
CA PRO A 82 13.64 27.02 -2.74
C PRO A 82 12.84 26.77 -4.02
N LYS A 83 11.78 27.54 -4.18
CA LYS A 83 10.86 27.57 -5.32
C LYS A 83 11.62 28.03 -6.60
N GLN A 84 12.51 27.19 -7.13
CA GLN A 84 13.38 27.43 -8.30
C GLN A 84 12.62 27.47 -9.64
N VAL A 85 11.29 27.67 -9.64
CA VAL A 85 10.48 27.78 -10.86
C VAL A 85 10.27 29.24 -11.29
N ASN A 86 10.53 30.23 -10.41
CA ASN A 86 10.31 31.63 -10.77
C ASN A 86 11.53 32.36 -11.36
N ALA A 87 12.73 31.75 -11.39
CA ALA A 87 13.93 32.40 -11.92
C ALA A 87 14.17 32.13 -13.42
N THR A 88 13.73 30.99 -13.94
CA THR A 88 13.95 30.63 -15.36
C THR A 88 13.04 31.42 -16.31
N ILE A 89 11.87 31.89 -15.85
CA ILE A 89 10.96 32.74 -16.66
C ILE A 89 11.44 34.20 -16.74
N MET A 90 12.31 34.64 -15.81
CA MET A 90 12.80 36.04 -15.76
C MET A 90 14.07 36.28 -16.60
N TYR A 91 14.77 35.23 -17.03
CA TYR A 91 15.98 35.34 -17.89
C TYR A 91 15.78 34.81 -19.32
N GLY A 92 14.60 34.28 -19.67
CA GLY A 92 14.27 33.76 -21.00
C GLY A 92 13.57 34.75 -21.94
N LYS A 93 13.52 36.03 -21.58
CA LYS A 93 13.01 37.11 -22.45
C LYS A 93 14.13 38.12 -22.70
N GLN A 94 15.07 37.75 -23.57
CA GLN A 94 15.89 38.68 -24.33
C GLN A 94 15.90 38.24 -25.79
#